data_AF-A0A4Q5WFH7-F1
#
_entry.id   AF-A0A4Q5WFH7-F1
#
_cell.length_a   1.000
_cell.length_b   1.000
_cell.length_c   1.000
_cell.angle_alpha   90.00
_cell.angle_beta   90.00
_cell.angle_gamma   90.00
#
_symmetry.space_group_name_H-M   'P 1'
#
loop_
_entity.id
_entity.type
_entity.pdbx_description
1 polymer ?
#
loop_
_entity_poly.entity_id
_entity_poly.type
_entity_poly.pdbx_seq_one_letter_code
_entity_poly.pdbx_strand_id
1 'polypeptide(L)'
;MKRALILFLLALGFATGALAQDGIIGKWWSPRRDGQIEIYKTNGQYFGKLIWAQKSGKKDIHNPDASLRQRDVVGLNLFTNFHYDDDDGEWVDGKVYDPSSGKVYSCKLWLSE
;
A
#
# COMPACT_ATOMS: atom_id res chain seq x y z
N MET A 1 -58.07 -10.02 -2.06
CA MET A 1 -57.32 -10.98 -2.88
C MET A 1 -56.30 -10.20 -3.72
N LYS A 2 -55.09 -10.00 -3.18
CA LYS A 2 -53.87 -10.64 -3.69
C LYS A 2 -53.63 -10.39 -5.18
N ARG A 3 -53.21 -9.19 -5.60
CA ARG A 3 -52.55 -9.00 -6.90
C ARG A 3 -51.37 -8.04 -6.77
N ALA A 4 -50.20 -8.68 -6.75
CA ALA A 4 -48.91 -8.19 -7.23
C ALA A 4 -48.28 -6.97 -6.51
N LEU A 5 -47.99 -7.16 -5.22
CA LEU A 5 -46.85 -6.54 -4.56
C LEU A 5 -45.57 -7.31 -4.91
N ILE A 6 -45.04 -7.20 -6.14
CA ILE A 6 -43.73 -7.78 -6.48
C ILE A 6 -43.11 -6.94 -7.59
N LEU A 7 -42.34 -5.89 -7.25
CA LEU A 7 -41.39 -5.23 -8.16
C LEU A 7 -40.35 -4.40 -7.38
N PHE A 8 -39.91 -4.89 -6.21
CA PHE A 8 -38.89 -4.19 -5.39
C PHE A 8 -37.85 -5.15 -4.82
N LEU A 9 -37.28 -6.03 -5.64
CA LEU A 9 -36.28 -7.01 -5.18
C LEU A 9 -35.32 -7.44 -6.30
N LEU A 10 -34.80 -6.49 -7.07
CA LEU A 10 -33.74 -6.78 -8.05
C LEU A 10 -32.72 -5.63 -8.13
N ALA A 11 -32.09 -5.30 -7.00
CA ALA A 11 -30.96 -4.36 -6.96
C ALA A 11 -29.94 -4.74 -5.86
N LEU A 12 -29.70 -6.04 -5.63
CA LEU A 12 -28.54 -6.52 -4.89
C LEU A 12 -27.72 -7.39 -5.83
N GLY A 13 -26.91 -6.75 -6.67
CA GLY A 13 -26.01 -7.44 -7.58
C GLY A 13 -24.74 -6.63 -7.77
N PHE A 14 -23.64 -7.19 -7.28
CA PHE A 14 -22.24 -6.90 -7.62
C PHE A 14 -21.59 -5.67 -6.97
N ALA A 15 -21.11 -5.85 -5.74
CA ALA A 15 -19.97 -5.11 -5.19
C ALA A 15 -18.85 -6.04 -4.70
N THR A 16 -18.63 -7.17 -5.40
CA THR A 16 -17.66 -8.20 -4.97
C THR A 16 -16.21 -7.92 -5.41
N GLY A 17 -15.97 -6.94 -6.29
CA GLY A 17 -14.62 -6.63 -6.79
C GLY A 17 -13.75 -5.81 -5.83
N ALA A 18 -14.35 -4.98 -4.97
CA ALA A 18 -13.59 -4.05 -4.13
C ALA A 18 -12.85 -4.72 -2.95
N LEU A 19 -13.26 -5.93 -2.55
CA LEU A 19 -12.73 -6.56 -1.33
C LEU A 19 -11.35 -7.21 -1.54
N ALA A 20 -11.06 -7.74 -2.73
CA ALA A 20 -9.76 -8.35 -3.03
C ALA A 20 -8.68 -7.29 -3.27
N GLN A 21 -9.02 -6.25 -4.06
CA GLN A 21 -8.12 -5.16 -4.45
C GLN A 21 -7.52 -4.40 -3.26
N ASP A 22 -8.29 -4.25 -2.18
CA ASP A 22 -7.88 -3.48 -1.00
C ASP A 22 -7.30 -4.37 0.11
N GLY A 23 -7.07 -5.66 -0.16
CA GLY A 23 -6.54 -6.62 0.80
C GLY A 23 -5.16 -6.28 1.37
N ILE A 24 -4.34 -5.49 0.66
CA ILE A 24 -3.03 -5.05 1.16
C ILE A 24 -3.09 -3.88 2.13
N ILE A 25 -4.24 -3.20 2.26
CA ILE A 25 -4.37 -2.04 3.15
C ILE A 25 -4.24 -2.52 4.61
N GLY A 26 -3.38 -1.87 5.37
CA GLY A 26 -3.14 -2.24 6.77
C GLY A 26 -1.69 -2.08 7.20
N LYS A 27 -1.34 -2.70 8.33
CA LYS A 27 -0.01 -2.61 8.94
C LYS A 27 0.76 -3.91 8.75
N TRP A 28 1.94 -3.79 8.17
CA TRP A 28 2.79 -4.91 7.80
C TRP A 28 4.14 -4.81 8.48
N TRP A 29 4.59 -5.91 9.05
CA TRP A 29 5.94 -6.01 9.60
C TRP A 29 6.94 -6.32 8.50
N SER A 30 8.12 -5.70 8.56
CA SER A 30 9.26 -6.19 7.78
C SER A 30 9.55 -7.65 8.18
N PRO A 31 10.12 -8.48 7.28
CA PRO A 31 10.45 -9.87 7.61
C PRO A 31 11.33 -10.01 8.86
N ARG A 32 12.22 -9.04 9.12
CA ARG A 32 13.10 -8.99 10.29
C ARG A 32 12.45 -8.40 11.55
N ARG A 33 11.21 -7.92 11.46
CA ARG A 33 10.47 -7.20 12.52
C ARG A 33 11.20 -5.97 13.08
N ASP A 34 12.01 -5.33 12.24
CA ASP A 34 12.75 -4.10 12.56
C ASP A 34 12.08 -2.83 12.00
N GLY A 35 10.97 -2.97 11.28
CA GLY A 35 10.15 -1.88 10.79
C GLY A 35 8.69 -2.29 10.58
N GLN A 36 7.79 -1.32 10.67
CA GLN A 36 6.37 -1.49 10.37
C GLN A 36 5.93 -0.49 9.30
N ILE A 37 5.34 -1.00 8.23
CA ILE A 37 4.82 -0.24 7.10
C ILE A 37 3.30 -0.20 7.18
N GLU A 38 2.71 0.99 7.11
CA GLU A 38 1.27 1.15 6.90
C GLU A 38 1.01 1.36 5.41
N ILE A 39 0.30 0.41 4.80
CA ILE A 39 -0.15 0.51 3.42
C ILE A 39 -1.53 1.17 3.41
N TYR A 40 -1.71 2.16 2.54
CA TYR A 40 -2.94 2.91 2.37
C TYR A 40 -3.19 3.24 0.89
N LYS A 41 -4.44 3.55 0.56
CA LYS A 41 -4.88 3.90 -0.81
C LYS A 41 -5.24 5.38 -0.89
N THR A 42 -4.79 6.06 -1.93
CA THR A 42 -5.22 7.42 -2.29
C THR A 42 -5.29 7.56 -3.80
N ASN A 43 -6.37 8.16 -4.32
CA ASN A 43 -6.59 8.35 -5.76
C ASN A 43 -6.41 7.05 -6.59
N GLY A 44 -6.90 5.92 -6.07
CA GLY A 44 -6.82 4.63 -6.75
C GLY A 44 -5.44 3.95 -6.71
N GLN A 45 -4.43 4.58 -6.12
CA GLN A 45 -3.06 4.05 -6.00
C GLN A 45 -2.72 3.72 -4.54
N TYR A 46 -1.80 2.79 -4.35
CA TYR A 46 -1.35 2.31 -3.05
C TYR A 46 0.04 2.83 -2.71
N PHE A 47 0.20 3.16 -1.44
CA PHE A 47 1.39 3.74 -0.86
C PHE A 47 1.67 3.07 0.47
N GLY A 48 2.94 3.08 0.89
CA GLY A 48 3.38 2.44 2.13
C GLY A 48 4.28 3.37 2.93
N LYS A 49 3.81 3.77 4.11
CA LYS A 49 4.53 4.66 5.02
C LYS A 49 5.23 3.86 6.10
N LEU A 50 6.50 4.16 6.38
CA LEU A 50 7.18 3.63 7.56
C LEU A 50 6.67 4.32 8.82
N ILE A 51 5.84 3.63 9.61
CA ILE A 51 5.21 4.18 10.81
C ILE A 51 5.99 3.88 12.09
N TRP A 52 6.87 2.88 12.05
CA TRP A 52 7.72 2.51 13.18
C TRP A 52 9.00 1.82 12.69
N ALA A 53 10.10 2.00 13.42
CA ALA A 53 11.35 1.27 13.23
C ALA A 53 12.01 0.98 14.58
N GLN A 54 12.66 -0.18 14.70
CA GLN A 54 13.36 -0.58 15.92
C GLN A 54 14.48 0.41 16.30
N LYS A 55 15.17 0.94 15.28
CA LYS A 55 16.16 2.01 15.44
C LYS A 55 15.52 3.34 15.06
N SER A 56 15.05 4.07 16.07
CA SER A 56 14.47 5.40 15.91
C SER A 56 15.52 6.48 15.65
N GLY A 57 15.09 7.67 15.22
CA GLY A 57 15.95 8.84 15.02
C GLY A 57 16.89 8.79 13.80
N LYS A 58 16.75 7.77 12.94
CA LYS A 58 17.52 7.70 11.70
C LYS A 58 17.09 8.81 10.73
N LYS A 59 18.09 9.54 10.24
CA LYS A 59 17.96 10.52 9.16
C LYS A 59 18.21 9.88 7.80
N ASP A 60 17.65 10.46 6.75
CA ASP A 60 17.75 9.98 5.37
C ASP A 60 19.11 10.31 4.71
N ILE A 61 20.21 10.03 5.40
CA ILE A 61 21.55 10.53 5.06
C ILE A 61 22.08 10.07 3.69
N HIS A 62 21.55 8.96 3.16
CA HIS A 62 21.95 8.41 1.87
C HIS A 62 21.13 8.94 0.70
N ASN A 63 20.18 9.85 0.93
CA ASN A 63 19.39 10.41 -0.14
C ASN A 63 20.29 11.11 -1.18
N PRO A 64 20.12 10.82 -2.49
CA PRO A 64 20.88 11.51 -3.53
C PRO A 64 20.65 13.04 -3.51
N ASP A 65 19.45 13.48 -3.15
CA ASP A 65 19.14 14.89 -2.91
C ASP A 65 19.58 15.29 -1.50
N ALA A 66 20.59 16.18 -1.44
CA ALA A 66 21.13 16.68 -0.18
C ALA A 66 20.09 17.41 0.69
N SER A 67 19.09 18.04 0.08
CA SER A 67 18.04 18.77 0.81
C SER A 67 17.13 17.82 1.61
N LEU A 68 17.01 16.57 1.17
CA LEU A 68 16.18 15.57 1.81
C LEU A 68 16.89 14.83 2.96
N ARG A 69 18.22 14.97 3.11
CA ARG A 69 19.02 14.17 4.06
C ARG A 69 18.71 14.42 5.54
N GLN A 70 18.05 15.53 5.87
CA GLN A 70 17.73 15.92 7.25
C GLN A 70 16.36 15.41 7.74
N ARG A 71 15.55 14.84 6.85
CA ARG A 71 14.26 14.27 7.22
C ARG A 71 14.43 12.96 7.98
N ASP A 72 13.52 12.70 8.90
CA ASP A 72 13.45 11.41 9.57
C ASP A 72 13.01 10.32 8.58
N VAL A 73 13.59 9.14 8.71
CA VAL A 73 13.22 7.98 7.88
C VAL A 73 11.85 7.44 8.27
N VAL A 74 11.52 7.46 9.57
CA VAL A 74 10.15 7.19 10.04
C VAL A 74 9.25 8.34 9.59
N GLY A 75 8.11 7.99 9.00
CA GLY A 75 7.16 8.91 8.39
C GLY A 75 7.25 9.01 6.87
N LEU A 76 8.32 8.47 6.25
CA LEU A 76 8.47 8.46 4.80
C LEU A 76 7.54 7.45 4.13
N ASN A 77 7.00 7.84 2.98
CA ASN A 77 6.39 6.91 2.03
C ASN A 77 7.51 6.19 1.30
N LEU A 78 7.78 4.95 1.71
CA LEU A 78 8.77 4.10 1.08
C LEU A 78 8.20 3.40 -0.15
N PHE A 79 6.90 3.08 -0.15
CA PHE A 79 6.20 2.46 -1.28
C PHE A 79 5.33 3.53 -1.95
N THR A 80 5.42 3.65 -3.28
CA THR A 80 4.72 4.70 -4.01
C THR A 80 4.15 4.20 -5.34
N ASN A 81 2.95 4.66 -5.68
CA ASN A 81 2.31 4.53 -7.00
C ASN A 81 2.03 3.09 -7.46
N PHE A 82 1.77 2.19 -6.52
CA PHE A 82 1.28 0.86 -6.87
C PHE A 82 -0.16 0.97 -7.35
N HIS A 83 -0.55 0.19 -8.35
CA HIS A 83 -1.95 -0.03 -8.72
C HIS A 83 -2.22 -1.52 -8.81
N TYR A 84 -3.47 -1.91 -8.59
CA TYR A 84 -3.85 -3.32 -8.65
C TYR A 84 -4.06 -3.73 -10.10
N ASP A 85 -3.48 -4.87 -10.46
CA ASP A 85 -3.71 -5.58 -11.70
C ASP A 85 -4.72 -6.70 -11.44
N ASP A 86 -5.92 -6.55 -12.01
CA ASP A 86 -7.03 -7.50 -11.83
C ASP A 86 -6.75 -8.85 -12.50
N ASP A 87 -5.87 -8.90 -13.51
CA ASP A 87 -5.58 -10.13 -14.26
C ASP A 87 -4.67 -11.07 -13.45
N ASP A 88 -3.66 -10.50 -12.77
CA ASP A 88 -2.65 -11.25 -12.00
C ASP A 88 -2.92 -11.28 -10.48
N GLY A 89 -3.82 -10.43 -9.97
CA GLY A 89 -4.08 -10.30 -8.54
C GLY A 89 -2.91 -9.70 -7.75
N GLU A 90 -2.11 -8.87 -8.42
CA GLU A 90 -0.90 -8.26 -7.88
C GLU A 90 -1.02 -6.72 -7.89
N TRP A 91 -0.15 -6.04 -7.13
CA TRP A 91 0.00 -4.59 -7.22
C TRP A 91 1.31 -4.26 -7.93
N VAL A 92 1.24 -3.58 -9.07
CA VAL A 92 2.35 -3.43 -10.01
C VAL A 92 2.71 -1.96 -10.25
N ASP A 93 3.80 -1.75 -11.00
CA ASP A 93 4.40 -0.44 -11.39
C ASP A 93 4.79 0.50 -10.25
N GLY A 94 4.69 0.03 -9.02
CA GLY A 94 5.10 0.78 -7.86
C GLY A 94 6.61 0.87 -7.72
N LYS A 95 7.02 1.81 -6.89
CA LYS A 95 8.42 2.03 -6.53
C LYS A 95 8.64 1.87 -5.04
N VAL A 96 9.80 1.34 -4.68
CA VAL A 96 10.26 1.24 -3.29
C VAL A 96 11.54 2.03 -3.12
N TYR A 97 11.53 3.02 -2.23
CA TYR A 97 12.71 3.74 -1.78
C TYR A 97 13.37 2.99 -0.62
N ASP A 98 14.68 2.73 -0.72
CA ASP A 98 15.51 2.21 0.37
C ASP A 98 16.36 3.34 0.97
N PRO A 99 16.01 3.85 2.17
CA PRO A 99 16.77 4.89 2.87
C PRO A 99 18.19 4.45 3.27
N SER A 100 18.47 3.14 3.30
CA SER A 100 19.79 2.60 3.67
C SER A 100 20.79 2.74 2.53
N SER A 101 20.33 2.76 1.29
CA SER A 101 21.18 2.88 0.10
C SER A 101 20.92 4.15 -0.72
N GLY A 102 19.80 4.86 -0.48
CA GLY A 102 19.36 6.00 -1.27
C GLY A 102 18.77 5.62 -2.63
N LYS A 103 18.57 4.32 -2.90
CA LYS A 103 18.10 3.80 -4.19
C LYS A 103 16.59 3.67 -4.24
N VAL A 104 16.06 3.73 -5.45
CA VAL A 104 14.65 3.47 -5.76
C VAL A 104 14.57 2.29 -6.71
N TYR A 105 13.71 1.33 -6.39
CA TYR A 105 13.50 0.10 -7.14
C TYR A 105 12.09 0.07 -7.72
N SER A 106 11.94 -0.46 -8.93
CA SER A 106 10.62 -0.88 -9.43
C SER A 106 10.24 -2.20 -8.79
N CYS A 107 9.02 -2.31 -8.27
CA CYS A 107 8.58 -3.48 -7.52
C CYS A 107 7.13 -3.85 -7.87
N LYS A 108 6.79 -5.09 -7.55
CA LYS A 108 5.41 -5.57 -7.46
C LYS A 108 5.15 -6.15 -6.07
N LEU A 109 3.89 -6.18 -5.65
CA LEU A 109 3.43 -6.76 -4.39
C LEU A 109 2.38 -7.82 -4.68
N TRP A 110 2.34 -8.85 -3.83
CA TRP A 110 1.30 -9.87 -3.84
C TRP A 110 1.07 -10.31 -2.40
N LEU A 111 -0.12 -10.83 -2.12
CA LEU A 111 -0.42 -11.50 -0.87
C LEU A 111 -0.13 -12.99 -1.03
N SER A 112 0.66 -13.55 -0.12
CA SER A 112 0.86 -15.00 -0.01
C SER A 112 0.06 -15.53 1.19
N GLU A 113 -0.46 -16.75 1.07
CA GLU A 113 -1.06 -17.50 2.17
C GLU A 113 -0.05 -17.87 3.27
#